data_AF-A0A1G8T745-F1
#
_entry.id   AF-A0A1G8T745-F1
#
_cell.length_a   1.000
_cell.length_b   1.000
_cell.length_c   1.000
_cell.angle_alpha   90.00
_cell.angle_beta   90.00
_cell.angle_gamma   90.00
#
_symmetry.space_group_name_H-M   'P 1'
#
loop_
_entity.id
_entity.type
_entity.pdbx_description
1 polymer ?
#
loop_
_entity_poly.entity_id
_entity_poly.type
_entity_poly.pdbx_seq_one_letter_code
_entity_poly.pdbx_strand_id
1 'polypeptide(L)' 'MNAHFGETYAESWARDYVLAPLGGRTVVQALADGENAKTVWRAVCQVEDVSSKLR' A
#
# COMPACT_ATOMS: atom_id res chain seq x y z
N MET A 1 -6.13 4.74 -0.95
CA MET A 1 -5.47 4.60 0.37
C MET A 1 -6.20 5.39 1.46
N ASN A 2 -6.27 6.73 1.37
CA ASN A 2 -6.98 7.57 2.36
C ASN A 2 -8.47 7.20 2.53
N ALA A 3 -9.15 6.77 1.46
CA ALA A 3 -10.56 6.35 1.54
C ALA A 3 -10.79 5.06 2.34
N HIS A 4 -9.76 4.23 2.53
CA HIS A 4 -9.87 2.96 3.26
C HIS A 4 -9.33 3.09 4.69
N PHE A 5 -8.18 3.76 4.85
CA PHE A 5 -7.51 3.90 6.15
C PHE A 5 -7.78 5.22 6.87
N GLY A 6 -8.35 6.21 6.19
CA GLY A 6 -8.39 7.60 6.67
C GLY A 6 -7.10 8.35 6.34
N GLU A 7 -7.19 9.67 6.18
CA GLU A 7 -6.09 10.52 5.72
C GLU A 7 -4.85 10.44 6.62
N THR A 8 -5.03 10.51 7.94
CA THR A 8 -3.93 10.52 8.91
C THR A 8 -3.28 9.14 9.09
N TYR A 9 -4.08 8.08 9.08
CA TYR A 9 -3.57 6.73 9.33
C TYR A 9 -2.96 6.09 8.07
N ALA A 10 -3.45 6.46 6.88
CA ALA A 10 -2.93 5.93 5.62
C ALA A 10 -1.43 6.19 5.43
N GLU A 11 -0.94 7.39 5.77
CA GLU A 11 0.48 7.72 5.61
C GLU A 11 1.38 6.94 6.57
N SER A 12 0.96 6.76 7.83
CA SER A 12 1.73 5.99 8.81
C SER A 12 1.76 4.52 8.39
N TRP A 13 0.61 3.95 8.05
CA TRP A 13 0.53 2.58 7.55
C TRP A 13 1.38 2.36 6.29
N ALA A 14 1.37 3.31 5.34
CA ALA A 14 2.19 3.23 4.13
C ALA A 14 3.70 3.16 4.43
N ARG A 15 4.14 3.79 5.53
CA ARG A 15 5.55 3.84 5.95
C ARG A 15 5.96 2.64 6.76
N ASP A 16 5.08 2.14 7.63
CA ASP A 16 5.41 1.12 8.63
C ASP A 16 5.07 -0.30 8.19
N TYR A 17 4.10 -0.47 7.27
CA TYR A 17 3.59 -1.79 6.91
C TYR A 17 4.39 -2.43 5.78
N VAL A 18 5.01 -3.56 6.09
CA VAL A 18 5.85 -4.34 5.17
C VAL A 18 4.98 -5.30 4.36
N LEU A 19 5.03 -5.17 3.03
CA LEU A 19 4.24 -5.97 2.11
C LEU A 19 5.11 -7.07 1.48
N ALA A 20 4.78 -8.32 1.77
CA ALA A 20 5.45 -9.48 1.16
C ALA A 20 5.43 -9.45 -0.39
N PRO A 21 4.33 -9.05 -1.07
CA PRO A 21 4.33 -8.93 -2.53
C PRO A 21 5.29 -7.87 -3.09
N LEU A 22 5.72 -6.90 -2.28
CA LEU A 22 6.73 -5.90 -2.66
C LEU A 22 8.17 -6.36 -2.34
N GLY A 23 8.35 -7.63 -1.98
CA GLY A 23 9.64 -8.18 -1.58
C GLY A 23 10.04 -7.81 -0.16
N GLY A 24 9.05 -7.62 0.73
CA GLY A 24 9.32 -7.23 2.12
C GLY A 24 9.67 -5.75 2.28
N ARG A 25 9.14 -4.91 1.38
CA ARG A 25 9.25 -3.44 1.45
C ARG A 25 7.92 -2.81 1.82
N THR A 26 7.98 -1.61 2.37
CA THR A 26 6.79 -0.79 2.63
C THR A 26 6.33 -0.07 1.35
N VAL A 27 5.12 0.47 1.38
CA VAL A 27 4.56 1.24 0.24
C VAL A 27 5.49 2.40 -0.13
N VAL A 28 5.95 3.14 0.88
CA VAL A 28 6.86 4.28 0.66
C VAL A 28 8.21 3.84 0.12
N GLN A 29 8.77 2.75 0.64
CA GLN A 29 10.04 2.21 0.13
C GLN A 29 9.91 1.75 -1.33
N ALA A 30 8.87 0.99 -1.66
CA ALA A 30 8.65 0.54 -3.02
C ALA A 30 8.49 1.71 -4.01
N LEU A 31 7.71 2.73 -3.64
CA LEU A 31 7.56 3.94 -4.45
C LEU A 31 8.88 4.70 -4.60
N ALA A 32 9.67 4.81 -3.53
CA ALA A 32 10.98 5.46 -3.57
C ALA A 32 11.99 4.71 -4.45
N ASP A 33 11.91 3.38 -4.48
CA ASP A 33 12.70 2.51 -5.36
C ASP A 33 12.24 2.57 -6.83
N GLY A 34 11.20 3.33 -7.14
CA GLY A 34 10.67 3.50 -8.50
C GLY A 34 9.62 2.47 -8.92
N GLU A 35 9.09 1.69 -7.97
CA GLU A 35 8.00 0.76 -8.24
C GLU A 35 6.75 1.50 -8.72
N ASN A 36 6.02 0.92 -9.67
CA ASN A 36 4.84 1.58 -10.20
C ASN A 36 3.74 1.67 -9.13
N ALA A 37 3.13 2.86 -8.97
CA ALA A 37 2.06 3.07 -8.01
C ALA A 37 0.86 2.10 -8.17
N LYS A 38 0.55 1.65 -9.40
CA LYS A 38 -0.47 0.61 -9.61
C LYS A 38 -0.04 -0.76 -9.09
N THR A 39 1.23 -1.12 -9.23
CA THR A 39 1.78 -2.36 -8.66
C THR A 39 1.70 -2.30 -7.14
N VAL A 40 2.13 -1.19 -6.55
CA VAL A 40 2.05 -0.97 -5.10
C VAL A 40 0.60 -1.04 -4.61
N TRP A 41 -0.36 -0.40 -5.30
CA TRP A 41 -1.78 -0.49 -4.94
C TRP A 41 -2.33 -1.92 -5.02
N ARG A 42 -1.94 -2.70 -6.04
CA ARG A 42 -2.33 -4.12 -6.12
C ARG A 42 -1.77 -4.94 -4.96
N ALA A 43 -0.52 -4.70 -4.57
CA ALA A 43 0.08 -5.37 -3.41
C ALA A 43 -0.69 -5.04 -2.13
N VAL A 44 -1.08 -3.78 -1.93
CA VAL A 44 -1.95 -3.37 -0.82
C VAL A 44 -3.28 -4.14 -0.87
N CYS A 45 -3.97 -4.16 -2.01
CA CYS A 45 -5.24 -4.89 -2.18
C CYS A 45 -5.14 -6.42 -2.07
N GLN A 46 -3.93 -6.99 -2.12
CA GLN A 46 -3.70 -8.42 -1.92
C GLN A 46 -3.54 -8.78 -0.45
N VAL A 47 -2.90 -7.90 0.33
CA VAL A 47 -2.62 -8.15 1.75
C VAL A 47 -3.77 -7.65 2.61
N GLU A 48 -4.33 -6.51 2.25
CA GLU A 48 -5.47 -5.90 2.93
C GLU A 48 -6.74 -6.25 2.17
N ASP A 49 -7.80 -6.61 2.89
CA ASP A 49 -9.12 -6.85 2.30
C ASP A 49 -9.80 -5.52 1.99
N VAL A 50 -9.20 -4.81 1.04
CA VAL A 50 -9.73 -3.57 0.52
C VAL A 50 -10.98 -3.90 -0.28
N SER A 51 -12.10 -3.29 0.12
CA SER A 51 -13.40 -3.45 -0.51
C SER A 51 -13.28 -3.39 -2.04
N SER A 52 -13.95 -4.31 -2.73
CA SER A 52 -13.94 -4.44 -4.19
C SER A 52 -14.31 -3.15 -4.95
N LYS A 53 -15.02 -2.21 -4.31
CA LYS A 53 -15.32 -0.88 -4.87
C LYS A 53 -14.10 0.04 -5.02
N LEU A 54 -13.03 -0.21 -4.29
CA LEU A 54 -11.82 0.61 -4.28
C LEU A 54 -10.64 -0.08 -4.99
N ARG A 55 -10.81 -1.33 -5.41
CA ARG A 55 -9.75 -2.18 -5.96
C ARG A 55 -9.34 -1.78 -7.37
#